data_AF-A0A7Y8J1E7-F1
#
_entry.id   AF-A0A7Y8J1E7-F1
#
_cell.length_a   1.000
_cell.length_b   1.000
_cell.length_c   1.000
_cell.angle_alpha   90.00
_cell.angle_beta   90.00
_cell.angle_gamma   90.00
#
_symmetry.space_group_name_H-M   'P 1'
#
loop_
_entity.id
_entity.type
_entity.pdbx_description
1 polymer ?
#
loop_
_entity_poly.entity_id
_entity_poly.type
_entity_poly.pdbx_seq_one_letter_code
_entity_poly.pdbx_strand_id
1 'polypeptide(L)'
;MGQGDIAFVRAGGGAIIVVSQEGEKIFETLPGGGKHISPDGKRIVFSGYREGVASARLWTMPITGGQPVQLPMTADLNAWQPRWSPGGKWIAFESERDVPGERKLGENISVISSKGGEPRQLTYHTDCFCELEAWSPRGDSIACACSHKTIRIIPATGGEPRTVLKADVLESHQGSLAWTPDGSRLIYTAKGMLWTVSTAGGEPEAIKTDVDGNILLFALSPDGKTIAFNVPTGGDLDLWLMEDFPSLVKR
;
A
#
# COMPACT_ATOMS: atom_id res chain seq x y z
N MET A 1 -17.97 8.71 -13.51
CA MET A 1 -16.53 8.49 -13.76
C MET A 1 -15.98 9.75 -14.41
N GLY A 2 -15.45 10.66 -13.58
CA GLY A 2 -14.83 11.91 -14.04
C GLY A 2 -13.42 11.64 -14.56
N GLN A 3 -12.89 12.59 -15.34
CA GLN A 3 -11.49 12.64 -15.74
C GLN A 3 -10.63 12.51 -14.47
N GLY A 4 -9.78 11.49 -14.39
CA GLY A 4 -9.09 11.14 -13.15
C GLY A 4 -7.90 12.05 -12.88
N ASP A 5 -8.15 13.28 -12.44
CA ASP A 5 -7.08 14.11 -11.88
C ASP A 5 -6.50 13.42 -10.63
N ILE A 6 -5.17 13.38 -10.53
CA ILE A 6 -4.48 12.83 -9.38
C ILE A 6 -4.08 13.97 -8.46
N ALA A 7 -4.75 14.07 -7.31
CA ALA A 7 -4.41 15.05 -6.28
C ALA A 7 -3.48 14.44 -5.23
N PHE A 8 -2.45 15.18 -4.82
CA PHE A 8 -1.63 14.85 -3.65
C PHE A 8 -1.13 16.11 -2.93
N VAL A 9 -0.68 15.95 -1.70
CA VAL A 9 -0.05 17.02 -0.89
C VAL A 9 1.36 16.58 -0.52
N ARG A 10 2.32 17.51 -0.48
CA ARG A 10 3.68 17.20 -0.03
C ARG A 10 3.69 16.92 1.48
N ALA A 11 4.58 16.04 1.93
CA ALA A 11 4.69 15.68 3.34
C ALA A 11 4.96 16.88 4.27
N GLY A 12 5.65 17.93 3.80
CA GLY A 12 5.85 19.18 4.54
C GLY A 12 4.64 20.12 4.56
N GLY A 13 3.46 19.66 4.13
CA GLY A 13 2.27 20.48 3.92
C GLY A 13 2.32 21.30 2.62
N GLY A 14 1.29 22.13 2.42
CA GLY A 14 1.17 23.05 1.29
C GLY A 14 -0.09 22.85 0.45
N ALA A 15 -0.14 23.51 -0.70
CA ALA A 15 -1.27 23.42 -1.63
C ALA A 15 -1.44 21.99 -2.17
N ILE A 16 -2.70 21.62 -2.41
CA ILE A 16 -3.05 20.41 -3.15
C ILE A 16 -2.46 20.54 -4.56
N ILE A 17 -1.59 19.59 -4.93
CA ILE A 17 -1.06 19.48 -6.28
C ILE A 17 -2.01 18.56 -7.03
N VAL A 18 -2.67 19.11 -8.04
CA VAL A 18 -3.53 18.36 -8.96
C VAL A 18 -2.73 18.06 -10.21
N VAL A 19 -2.60 16.78 -10.54
CA VAL A 19 -1.89 16.31 -11.72
C VAL A 19 -2.91 15.76 -12.71
N SER A 20 -3.05 16.45 -13.83
CA SER A 20 -3.99 16.06 -14.87
C SER A 20 -3.38 15.05 -15.84
N GLN A 21 -4.21 14.09 -16.25
CA GLN A 21 -3.89 13.13 -17.29
C GLN A 21 -4.14 13.76 -18.67
N GLU A 22 -3.19 13.59 -19.59
CA GLU A 22 -3.33 14.02 -20.99
C GLU A 22 -3.49 12.80 -21.92
N GLY A 23 -4.23 12.96 -23.02
CA GLY A 23 -4.35 11.93 -24.06
C GLY A 23 -5.45 10.89 -23.80
N GLU A 24 -5.11 9.60 -23.94
CA GLU A 24 -6.08 8.49 -23.85
C GLU A 24 -6.76 8.46 -22.47
N LYS A 25 -8.08 8.23 -22.48
CA LYS A 25 -8.87 8.21 -21.25
C LYS A 25 -8.63 6.92 -20.47
N ILE A 26 -7.93 7.04 -19.35
CA ILE A 26 -7.72 5.95 -18.40
C ILE A 26 -8.63 6.15 -17.19
N PHE A 27 -9.46 5.14 -16.93
CA PHE A 27 -10.37 5.13 -15.79
C PHE A 27 -9.66 4.43 -14.63
N GLU A 28 -9.39 5.17 -13.57
CA GLU A 28 -8.78 4.60 -12.38
C GLU A 28 -9.70 3.55 -11.73
N THR A 29 -9.09 2.48 -11.22
CA THR A 29 -9.86 1.33 -10.73
C THR A 29 -10.60 1.60 -9.43
N LEU A 30 -10.03 2.42 -8.56
CA LEU A 30 -10.60 2.82 -7.27
C LEU A 30 -10.19 4.26 -6.93
N PRO A 31 -11.09 5.09 -6.36
CA PRO A 31 -10.70 6.36 -5.76
C PRO A 31 -9.68 6.13 -4.64
N GLY A 32 -8.54 6.80 -4.70
CA GLY A 32 -7.54 6.83 -3.62
C GLY A 32 -6.63 5.60 -3.46
N GLY A 33 -7.06 4.40 -3.85
CA GLY A 33 -6.32 3.19 -3.45
C GLY A 33 -5.10 2.84 -4.31
N GLY A 34 -5.20 2.97 -5.63
CA GLY A 34 -4.28 2.29 -6.54
C GLY A 34 -3.03 3.03 -6.92
N LYS A 35 -2.49 3.98 -6.13
CA LYS A 35 -1.43 4.90 -6.59
C LYS A 35 -0.24 4.94 -5.65
N HIS A 36 0.95 5.00 -6.22
CA HIS A 36 2.17 5.18 -5.43
C HIS A 36 3.19 6.06 -6.17
N ILE A 37 3.88 6.92 -5.41
CA ILE A 37 4.96 7.75 -5.93
C ILE A 37 6.25 6.91 -5.98
N SER A 38 7.06 7.07 -7.02
CA SER A 38 8.37 6.43 -7.12
C SER A 38 9.31 6.95 -6.04
N PRO A 39 10.29 6.15 -5.57
CA PRO A 39 11.17 6.58 -4.47
C PRO A 39 12.01 7.83 -4.77
N ASP A 40 12.29 8.08 -6.05
CA ASP A 40 12.97 9.30 -6.51
C ASP A 40 12.03 10.52 -6.64
N GLY A 41 10.75 10.34 -6.36
CA GLY A 41 9.72 11.38 -6.40
C GLY A 41 9.35 11.83 -7.81
N LYS A 42 9.76 11.13 -8.88
CA LYS A 42 9.60 11.61 -10.26
C LYS A 42 8.40 11.05 -11.00
N ARG A 43 7.83 9.93 -10.54
CA ARG A 43 6.76 9.22 -11.23
C ARG A 43 5.66 8.78 -10.28
N ILE A 44 4.48 8.59 -10.83
CA ILE A 44 3.36 7.92 -10.18
C ILE A 44 3.15 6.59 -10.91
N VAL A 45 2.97 5.50 -10.17
CA VAL A 45 2.36 4.28 -10.70
C VAL A 45 0.90 4.25 -10.26
N PHE A 46 0.02 3.80 -11.14
CA PHE A 46 -1.38 3.60 -10.80
C PHE A 46 -2.03 2.43 -11.56
N SER A 47 -3.14 1.92 -11.03
CA SER A 47 -3.98 0.94 -11.71
C SER A 47 -5.12 1.63 -12.46
N GLY A 48 -5.38 1.22 -13.70
CA GLY A 48 -6.44 1.80 -14.52
C GLY A 48 -6.92 0.92 -15.67
N TYR A 49 -8.18 1.12 -16.05
CA TYR A 49 -8.83 0.54 -17.22
C TYR A 49 -8.67 1.49 -18.41
N ARG A 50 -8.22 0.96 -19.55
CA ARG A 50 -8.36 1.64 -20.83
C ARG A 50 -9.83 1.59 -21.25
N GLU A 51 -10.31 2.64 -21.92
CA GLU A 51 -11.67 2.66 -22.46
C GLU A 51 -11.95 1.41 -23.33
N GLY A 52 -13.08 0.75 -23.05
CA GLY A 52 -13.46 -0.50 -23.74
C GLY A 52 -12.68 -1.76 -23.31
N VAL A 53 -11.74 -1.66 -22.38
CA VAL A 53 -10.95 -2.79 -21.85
C VAL A 53 -11.38 -3.10 -20.42
N ALA A 54 -11.89 -4.31 -20.19
CA ALA A 54 -12.36 -4.74 -18.87
C ALA A 54 -11.24 -5.13 -17.89
N SER A 55 -9.99 -5.20 -18.36
CA SER A 55 -8.83 -5.57 -17.54
C SER A 55 -8.07 -4.33 -17.05
N ALA A 56 -7.91 -4.22 -15.73
CA ALA A 56 -7.07 -3.24 -15.06
C ALA A 56 -5.59 -3.52 -15.34
N ARG A 57 -4.87 -2.47 -15.74
CA ARG A 57 -3.44 -2.51 -16.03
C ARG A 57 -2.68 -1.54 -15.15
N LEU A 58 -1.38 -1.76 -15.04
CA LEU A 58 -0.47 -0.81 -14.41
C LEU A 58 -0.05 0.26 -15.41
N TRP A 59 -0.11 1.51 -14.97
CA TRP A 59 0.26 2.69 -15.73
C TRP A 59 1.28 3.50 -14.95
N THR A 60 2.15 4.19 -15.65
CA THR A 60 3.08 5.14 -15.06
C THR A 60 3.00 6.48 -15.77
N MET A 61 3.20 7.56 -15.02
CA MET A 61 3.31 8.90 -15.59
C MET A 61 4.27 9.77 -14.76
N PRO A 62 4.82 10.86 -15.31
CA PRO A 62 5.58 11.83 -14.53
C PRO A 62 4.75 12.42 -13.40
N ILE A 63 5.38 12.72 -12.27
CA ILE A 63 4.70 13.39 -11.14
C ILE A 63 4.21 14.80 -11.49
N THR A 64 4.75 15.39 -12.56
CA THR A 64 4.34 16.68 -13.10
C THR A 64 3.14 16.56 -14.06
N GLY A 65 2.65 15.35 -14.33
CA GLY A 65 1.58 15.08 -15.28
C GLY A 65 2.06 14.74 -16.68
N GLY A 66 1.11 14.67 -17.60
CA GLY A 66 1.32 14.28 -18.99
C GLY A 66 0.67 12.94 -19.33
N GLN A 67 1.12 12.33 -20.43
CA GLN A 67 0.51 11.11 -20.97
C GLN A 67 0.90 9.87 -20.14
N PRO A 68 -0.07 9.11 -19.61
CA PRO A 68 0.20 7.82 -18.98
C PRO A 68 0.75 6.80 -19.97
N VAL A 69 1.74 6.02 -19.53
CA VAL A 69 2.33 4.91 -20.27
C VAL A 69 2.00 3.61 -19.56
N GLN A 70 1.36 2.69 -20.28
CA GLN A 70 1.07 1.35 -19.75
C GLN A 70 2.39 0.61 -19.51
N LEU A 71 2.54 0.01 -18.34
CA LEU A 71 3.67 -0.86 -18.04
C LEU A 71 3.52 -2.15 -18.87
N PRO A 72 4.51 -2.53 -19.69
CA PRO A 72 4.39 -3.71 -20.52
C PRO A 72 4.45 -4.98 -19.65
N MET A 73 3.47 -5.84 -19.80
CA MET A 73 3.36 -7.11 -19.07
C MET A 73 3.15 -8.23 -20.09
N THR A 74 3.85 -9.34 -19.92
CA THR A 74 3.69 -10.54 -20.76
C THR A 74 2.50 -11.38 -20.36
N ALA A 75 2.03 -11.26 -19.11
CA ALA A 75 0.85 -11.97 -18.60
C ALA A 75 -0.46 -11.18 -18.82
N ASP A 76 -1.52 -11.88 -19.23
CA ASP A 76 -2.87 -11.32 -19.34
C ASP A 76 -3.64 -11.47 -18.02
N LEU A 77 -3.30 -10.62 -17.05
CA LEU A 77 -3.97 -10.57 -15.75
C LEU A 77 -4.37 -9.15 -15.37
N ASN A 78 -5.35 -9.05 -14.49
CA ASN A 78 -5.69 -7.80 -13.82
C ASN A 78 -4.61 -7.43 -12.79
N ALA A 79 -4.30 -6.14 -12.71
CA ALA A 79 -3.30 -5.62 -11.79
C ALA A 79 -3.83 -4.40 -11.03
N TRP A 80 -3.90 -4.49 -9.70
CA TRP A 80 -4.46 -3.51 -8.79
C TRP A 80 -3.45 -3.10 -7.71
N GLN A 81 -3.73 -2.00 -7.02
CA GLN A 81 -2.96 -1.56 -5.84
C GLN A 81 -1.42 -1.52 -6.00
N PRO A 82 -0.88 -0.95 -7.09
CA PRO A 82 0.56 -0.95 -7.31
C PRO A 82 1.33 -0.14 -6.26
N ARG A 83 2.44 -0.71 -5.78
CA ARG A 83 3.39 -0.06 -4.87
C ARG A 83 4.82 -0.22 -5.36
N TRP A 84 5.53 0.90 -5.51
CA TRP A 84 6.97 0.88 -5.77
C TRP A 84 7.75 0.30 -4.60
N SER A 85 8.73 -0.55 -4.91
CA SER A 85 9.79 -0.91 -3.96
C SER A 85 10.64 0.32 -3.59
N PRO A 86 11.28 0.36 -2.40
CA PRO A 86 12.08 1.50 -1.95
C PRO A 86 13.27 1.84 -2.88
N GLY A 87 13.83 0.82 -3.55
CA GLY A 87 14.90 1.01 -4.54
C GLY A 87 14.40 1.37 -5.95
N GLY A 88 13.09 1.41 -6.19
CA GLY A 88 12.50 1.77 -7.48
C GLY A 88 12.65 0.70 -8.58
N LYS A 89 13.21 -0.47 -8.27
CA LYS A 89 13.46 -1.53 -9.25
C LYS A 89 12.23 -2.39 -9.52
N TRP A 90 11.36 -2.51 -8.53
CA TRP A 90 10.19 -3.38 -8.57
C TRP A 90 8.92 -2.61 -8.25
N ILE A 91 7.80 -3.11 -8.78
CA ILE A 91 6.44 -2.70 -8.43
C ILE A 91 5.73 -3.96 -7.94
N ALA A 92 5.25 -3.96 -6.70
CA ALA A 92 4.32 -4.96 -6.20
C ALA A 92 2.90 -4.54 -6.57
N PHE A 93 2.01 -5.50 -6.78
CA PHE A 93 0.61 -5.25 -7.10
C PHE A 93 -0.25 -6.45 -6.75
N GLU A 94 -1.53 -6.21 -6.55
CA GLU A 94 -2.54 -7.25 -6.38
C GLU A 94 -3.00 -7.75 -7.75
N SER A 95 -3.16 -9.05 -7.89
CA SER A 95 -3.46 -9.72 -9.15
C SER A 95 -4.54 -10.76 -8.95
N GLU A 96 -5.28 -11.09 -10.00
CA GLU A 96 -6.31 -12.12 -9.92
C GLU A 96 -5.77 -13.43 -9.35
N ARG A 97 -6.59 -14.05 -8.50
CA ARG A 97 -6.37 -15.42 -8.09
C ARG A 97 -6.70 -16.37 -9.25
N ASP A 98 -5.73 -17.16 -9.68
CA ASP A 98 -5.95 -18.26 -10.60
C ASP A 98 -6.28 -19.56 -9.82
N VAL A 99 -7.57 -19.76 -9.50
CA VAL A 99 -8.07 -21.04 -8.98
C VAL A 99 -9.05 -21.64 -9.99
N PRO A 100 -8.70 -22.77 -10.61
CA PRO A 100 -9.62 -23.49 -11.48
C PRO A 100 -10.90 -23.89 -10.73
N GLY A 101 -12.05 -23.44 -11.21
CA GLY A 101 -13.37 -23.84 -10.69
C GLY A 101 -13.92 -23.01 -9.53
N GLU A 102 -13.17 -22.04 -9.00
CA GLU A 102 -13.66 -21.11 -7.98
C GLU A 102 -13.96 -19.74 -8.59
N ARG A 103 -14.94 -19.04 -8.00
CA ARG A 103 -15.15 -17.62 -8.32
C ARG A 103 -13.86 -16.90 -7.96
N LYS A 104 -13.29 -16.13 -8.90
CA LYS A 104 -12.12 -15.24 -8.71
C LYS A 104 -12.43 -14.13 -7.68
N LEU A 105 -12.63 -14.52 -6.44
CA LEU A 105 -12.79 -13.65 -5.28
C LEU A 105 -11.50 -13.83 -4.50
N GLY A 106 -10.64 -12.82 -4.53
CA GLY A 106 -9.33 -12.84 -3.88
C GLY A 106 -8.20 -12.42 -4.81
N GLU A 107 -7.20 -11.79 -4.22
CA GLU A 107 -6.03 -11.28 -4.92
C GLU A 107 -4.77 -12.03 -4.47
N ASN A 108 -3.89 -12.31 -5.41
CA ASN A 108 -2.51 -12.69 -5.16
C ASN A 108 -1.63 -11.44 -5.17
N ILE A 109 -0.60 -11.41 -4.35
CA ILE A 109 0.44 -10.39 -4.43
C ILE A 109 1.47 -10.86 -5.47
N SER A 110 1.72 -10.01 -6.45
CA SER A 110 2.70 -10.21 -7.52
C SER A 110 3.70 -9.06 -7.56
N VAL A 111 4.87 -9.30 -8.14
CA VAL A 111 5.90 -8.29 -8.37
C VAL A 111 6.34 -8.28 -9.82
N ILE A 112 6.57 -7.10 -10.38
CA ILE A 112 7.11 -6.90 -11.71
C ILE A 112 8.26 -5.90 -11.66
N SER A 113 9.21 -6.04 -12.58
CA SER A 113 10.21 -5.00 -12.82
C SER A 113 9.53 -3.67 -13.14
N SER A 114 10.07 -2.56 -12.65
CA SER A 114 9.56 -1.22 -12.98
C SER A 114 9.69 -0.83 -14.45
N LYS A 115 10.38 -1.65 -15.24
CA LYS A 115 10.47 -1.55 -16.70
C LYS A 115 9.48 -2.47 -17.44
N GLY A 116 8.67 -3.23 -16.70
CA GLY A 116 7.78 -4.26 -17.24
C GLY A 116 8.48 -5.62 -17.42
N GLY A 117 7.79 -6.53 -18.11
CA GLY A 117 8.21 -7.92 -18.34
C GLY A 117 7.25 -8.94 -17.74
N GLU A 118 7.79 -10.10 -17.34
CA GLU A 118 7.01 -11.17 -16.70
C GLU A 118 6.78 -10.85 -15.21
N PRO A 119 5.52 -10.78 -14.76
CA PRO A 119 5.23 -10.72 -13.35
C PRO A 119 5.61 -12.02 -12.65
N ARG A 120 6.18 -11.90 -11.45
CA ARG A 120 6.36 -13.02 -10.54
C ARG A 120 5.31 -12.96 -9.46
N GLN A 121 4.45 -13.96 -9.40
CA GLN A 121 3.53 -14.15 -8.29
C GLN A 121 4.31 -14.54 -7.01
N LEU A 122 3.99 -13.90 -5.88
CA LEU A 122 4.63 -14.16 -4.59
C LEU A 122 3.78 -15.04 -3.68
N THR A 123 2.46 -14.92 -3.77
CA THR A 123 1.52 -15.69 -2.97
C THR A 123 0.78 -16.67 -3.86
N TYR A 124 0.69 -17.92 -3.42
CA TYR A 124 -0.09 -18.97 -4.08
C TYR A 124 -1.06 -19.54 -3.07
N HIS A 125 -2.32 -19.77 -3.46
CA HIS A 125 -3.29 -20.53 -2.66
C HIS A 125 -3.24 -20.21 -1.17
N THR A 126 -3.24 -18.92 -0.82
CA THR A 126 -3.15 -18.52 0.58
C THR A 126 -4.43 -18.95 1.27
N ASP A 127 -4.27 -19.59 2.44
CA ASP A 127 -5.33 -19.94 3.38
C ASP A 127 -6.20 -18.73 3.79
N CYS A 128 -5.76 -17.50 3.49
CA CYS A 128 -6.48 -16.25 3.69
C CYS A 128 -6.25 -15.28 2.52
N PHE A 129 -7.14 -14.30 2.33
CA PHE A 129 -6.90 -13.21 1.37
C PHE A 129 -5.88 -12.25 1.98
N CYS A 130 -4.81 -11.91 1.27
CA CYS A 130 -3.78 -10.99 1.79
C CYS A 130 -3.67 -9.76 0.91
N GLU A 131 -3.91 -8.59 1.51
CA GLU A 131 -3.89 -7.28 0.87
C GLU A 131 -2.48 -6.69 0.91
N LEU A 132 -2.06 -6.05 -0.19
CA LEU A 132 -0.75 -5.44 -0.34
C LEU A 132 -0.67 -4.12 0.43
N GLU A 133 -0.02 -4.16 1.59
CA GLU A 133 0.10 -2.97 2.46
C GLU A 133 1.40 -2.20 2.24
N ALA A 134 2.56 -2.84 2.33
CA ALA A 134 3.81 -2.08 2.25
C ALA A 134 5.04 -2.93 1.94
N TRP A 135 5.96 -2.37 1.14
CA TRP A 135 7.32 -2.89 1.06
C TRP A 135 8.08 -2.63 2.37
N SER A 136 8.88 -3.59 2.79
CA SER A 136 9.94 -3.38 3.77
C SER A 136 10.90 -2.27 3.31
N PRO A 137 11.50 -1.48 4.21
CA PRO A 137 12.43 -0.41 3.83
C PRO A 137 13.65 -0.89 3.04
N ARG A 138 14.06 -2.15 3.27
CA ARG A 138 15.16 -2.81 2.55
C ARG A 138 14.75 -3.31 1.15
N GLY A 139 13.45 -3.39 0.87
CA GLY A 139 12.91 -3.88 -0.39
C GLY A 139 13.07 -5.40 -0.59
N ASP A 140 13.36 -6.15 0.47
CA ASP A 140 13.54 -7.61 0.43
C ASP A 140 12.26 -8.38 0.76
N SER A 141 11.27 -7.70 1.34
CA SER A 141 10.01 -8.28 1.81
C SER A 141 8.83 -7.33 1.64
N ILE A 142 7.61 -7.86 1.71
CA ILE A 142 6.34 -7.14 1.69
C ILE A 142 5.54 -7.54 2.94
N ALA A 143 4.94 -6.57 3.61
CA ALA A 143 3.93 -6.82 4.64
C ALA A 143 2.54 -6.82 4.01
N CYS A 144 1.70 -7.74 4.47
CA CYS A 144 0.30 -7.84 4.08
C CYS A 144 -0.60 -8.05 5.28
N ALA A 145 -1.79 -7.47 5.21
CA ALA A 145 -2.89 -7.74 6.14
C ALA A 145 -3.79 -8.79 5.50
N CYS A 146 -4.14 -9.85 6.23
CA CYS A 146 -4.94 -10.93 5.67
C CYS A 146 -6.28 -11.14 6.37
N SER A 147 -7.27 -11.67 5.63
CA SER A 147 -8.68 -11.85 6.05
C SER A 147 -8.88 -12.65 7.34
N HIS A 148 -7.89 -13.44 7.75
CA HIS A 148 -7.88 -14.18 9.03
C HIS A 148 -7.31 -13.36 10.19
N LYS A 149 -7.31 -12.03 10.07
CA LYS A 149 -6.80 -11.08 11.07
C LYS A 149 -5.32 -11.31 11.38
N THR A 150 -4.56 -11.66 10.36
CA THR A 150 -3.12 -11.90 10.47
C THR A 150 -2.35 -10.86 9.69
N ILE A 151 -1.25 -10.39 10.27
CA ILE A 151 -0.22 -9.66 9.54
C ILE A 151 0.86 -10.65 9.16
N ARG A 152 1.20 -10.71 7.87
CA ARG A 152 2.26 -11.58 7.36
C ARG A 152 3.34 -10.78 6.66
N ILE A 153 4.54 -11.35 6.62
CA ILE A 153 5.66 -10.86 5.82
C ILE A 153 5.99 -11.90 4.76
N ILE A 154 6.02 -11.46 3.50
CA ILE A 154 6.27 -12.27 2.31
C ILE A 154 7.64 -11.87 1.74
N PRO A 155 8.57 -12.81 1.51
CA PRO A 155 9.81 -12.51 0.80
C PRO A 155 9.51 -11.97 -0.61
N ALA A 156 10.12 -10.86 -0.98
CA ALA A 156 9.93 -10.25 -2.30
C ALA A 156 10.47 -11.13 -3.44
N THR A 157 11.34 -12.09 -3.12
CA THR A 157 11.85 -13.12 -4.04
C THR A 157 10.87 -14.26 -4.30
N GLY A 158 9.76 -14.32 -3.56
CA GLY A 158 8.91 -15.49 -3.43
C GLY A 158 9.39 -16.42 -2.32
N GLY A 159 8.50 -17.30 -1.87
CA GLY A 159 8.71 -18.22 -0.76
C GLY A 159 7.54 -18.21 0.22
N GLU A 160 7.65 -19.00 1.28
CA GLU A 160 6.60 -19.12 2.30
C GLU A 160 6.40 -17.80 3.08
N PRO A 161 5.19 -17.24 3.10
CA PRO A 161 4.85 -16.13 3.98
C PRO A 161 4.99 -16.54 5.46
N ARG A 162 5.51 -15.65 6.29
CA ARG A 162 5.53 -15.87 7.76
C ARG A 162 4.52 -14.97 8.45
N THR A 163 3.77 -15.55 9.38
CA THR A 163 2.87 -14.79 10.25
C THR A 163 3.67 -14.06 11.32
N VAL A 164 3.48 -12.74 11.42
CA VAL A 164 4.09 -11.87 12.45
C VAL A 164 3.15 -11.71 13.63
N LEU A 165 1.86 -11.54 13.33
CA LEU A 165 0.82 -11.28 14.31
C LEU A 165 -0.47 -11.99 13.90
N LYS A 166 -1.18 -12.54 14.88
CA LYS A 166 -2.59 -12.92 14.78
C LYS A 166 -3.37 -12.06 15.78
N ALA A 167 -4.13 -11.09 15.26
CA ALA A 167 -4.86 -10.12 16.06
C ALA A 167 -6.32 -10.56 16.29
N ASP A 168 -6.92 -10.12 17.40
CA ASP A 168 -8.35 -10.33 17.65
C ASP A 168 -9.24 -9.52 16.69
N VAL A 169 -8.75 -8.33 16.34
CA VAL A 169 -9.33 -7.36 15.40
C VAL A 169 -8.17 -6.74 14.64
N LEU A 170 -8.32 -6.65 13.32
CA LEU A 170 -7.38 -5.99 12.43
C LEU A 170 -8.21 -5.20 11.43
N GLU A 171 -7.96 -3.91 11.31
CA GLU A 171 -8.57 -3.12 10.23
C GLU A 171 -7.80 -3.44 8.94
N SER A 172 -8.50 -3.90 7.90
CA SER A 172 -7.91 -4.19 6.59
C SER A 172 -8.38 -3.14 5.59
N HIS A 173 -7.63 -2.03 5.58
CA HIS A 173 -7.74 -0.96 4.61
C HIS A 173 -6.33 -0.54 4.21
N GLN A 174 -6.14 -0.17 2.95
CA GLN A 174 -4.84 0.33 2.52
C GLN A 174 -4.39 1.52 3.36
N GLY A 175 -3.15 1.44 3.84
CA GLY A 175 -2.58 2.49 4.69
C GLY A 175 -2.90 2.31 6.18
N SER A 176 -3.53 1.19 6.55
CA SER A 176 -3.66 0.75 7.95
C SER A 176 -2.45 -0.01 8.45
N LEU A 177 -1.37 -0.13 7.67
CA LEU A 177 -0.13 -0.78 8.08
C LEU A 177 1.12 -0.14 7.44
N ALA A 178 2.16 0.07 8.25
CA ALA A 178 3.44 0.64 7.80
C ALA A 178 4.63 -0.02 8.49
N TRP A 179 5.78 -0.02 7.83
CA TRP A 179 7.06 -0.41 8.42
C TRP A 179 7.71 0.79 9.11
N THR A 180 8.42 0.54 10.21
CA THR A 180 9.40 1.52 10.70
C THR A 180 10.58 1.62 9.72
N PRO A 181 11.26 2.78 9.60
CA PRO A 181 12.34 2.95 8.62
C PRO A 181 13.52 1.98 8.77
N ASP A 182 13.77 1.51 9.99
CA ASP A 182 14.80 0.50 10.29
C ASP A 182 14.36 -0.94 9.95
N GLY A 183 13.08 -1.15 9.64
CA GLY A 183 12.47 -2.44 9.35
C GLY A 183 12.30 -3.35 10.58
N SER A 184 12.47 -2.84 11.80
CA SER A 184 12.40 -3.67 13.01
C SER A 184 10.99 -3.87 13.56
N ARG A 185 10.04 -3.01 13.16
CA ARG A 185 8.65 -3.06 13.61
C ARG A 185 7.67 -2.76 12.48
N LEU A 186 6.44 -3.21 12.69
CA LEU A 186 5.26 -2.80 11.95
C LEU A 186 4.39 -1.93 12.86
N ILE A 187 3.78 -0.90 12.30
CA ILE A 187 2.70 -0.11 12.91
C ILE A 187 1.43 -0.49 12.17
N TYR A 188 0.31 -0.63 12.88
CA TYR A 188 -0.97 -0.95 12.29
C TYR A 188 -2.15 -0.38 13.09
N THR A 189 -3.30 -0.26 12.44
CA THR A 189 -4.55 0.16 13.09
C THR A 189 -5.35 -1.06 13.55
N ALA A 190 -5.80 -1.05 14.81
CA ALA A 190 -6.75 -2.02 15.33
C ALA A 190 -7.59 -1.43 16.46
N LYS A 191 -8.91 -1.70 16.44
CA LYS A 191 -9.87 -1.20 17.44
C LYS A 191 -9.81 0.33 17.59
N GLY A 192 -9.65 1.04 16.47
CA GLY A 192 -9.54 2.50 16.43
C GLY A 192 -8.25 3.09 17.02
N MET A 193 -7.25 2.27 17.33
CA MET A 193 -5.97 2.70 17.90
C MET A 193 -4.79 2.31 17.01
N LEU A 194 -3.66 2.98 17.20
CA LEU A 194 -2.38 2.58 16.63
C LEU A 194 -1.69 1.55 17.54
N TRP A 195 -1.17 0.51 16.91
CA TRP A 195 -0.43 -0.57 17.55
C TRP A 195 0.89 -0.77 16.83
N THR A 196 1.87 -1.34 17.53
CA THR A 196 3.13 -1.76 16.96
C THR A 196 3.50 -3.16 17.40
N VAL A 197 4.13 -3.91 16.50
CA VAL A 197 4.65 -5.26 16.77
C VAL A 197 6.04 -5.39 16.15
N SER A 198 6.94 -6.13 16.81
CA SER A 198 8.24 -6.45 16.22
C SER A 198 8.04 -7.27 14.95
N THR A 199 8.86 -7.00 13.94
CA THR A 199 8.87 -7.84 12.74
C THR A 199 9.34 -9.26 13.05
N ALA A 200 10.02 -9.52 14.17
CA ALA A 200 10.31 -10.87 14.64
C ALA A 200 9.10 -11.61 15.26
N GLY A 201 7.95 -10.92 15.41
CA GLY A 201 6.80 -11.38 16.17
C GLY A 201 6.89 -10.98 17.65
N GLY A 202 5.94 -11.47 18.44
CA GLY A 202 5.83 -11.17 19.88
C GLY A 202 4.56 -10.40 20.22
N GLU A 203 4.48 -9.93 21.46
CA GLU A 203 3.33 -9.18 21.96
C GLU A 203 3.26 -7.79 21.30
N PRO A 204 2.09 -7.38 20.77
CA PRO A 204 1.89 -6.03 20.26
C PRO A 204 1.74 -5.00 21.39
N GLU A 205 2.20 -3.79 21.13
CA GLU A 205 2.17 -2.66 22.06
C GLU A 205 1.31 -1.54 21.48
N ALA A 206 0.46 -0.90 22.29
CA ALA A 206 -0.31 0.25 21.86
C ALA A 206 0.58 1.50 21.75
N ILE A 207 0.40 2.28 20.69
CA ILE A 207 0.99 3.63 20.56
C ILE A 207 -0.03 4.62 21.10
N LYS A 208 0.30 5.27 22.21
CA LYS A 208 -0.57 6.24 22.87
C LYS A 208 -0.52 7.57 22.12
N THR A 209 -1.64 8.00 21.55
CA THR A 209 -1.74 9.24 20.76
C THR A 209 -2.30 10.43 21.55
N ASP A 210 -2.86 10.19 22.75
CA ASP A 210 -3.57 11.20 23.57
C ASP A 210 -4.71 11.94 22.84
N VAL A 211 -5.22 11.36 21.75
CA VAL A 211 -6.38 11.85 20.99
C VAL A 211 -7.56 10.91 21.22
N ASP A 212 -8.70 11.47 21.61
CA ASP A 212 -9.95 10.74 21.73
C ASP A 212 -10.60 10.50 20.36
N GLY A 213 -10.99 9.27 20.08
CA GLY A 213 -11.70 8.89 18.85
C GLY A 213 -11.06 7.70 18.14
N ASN A 214 -11.67 7.30 17.02
CA ASN A 214 -11.20 6.16 16.23
C ASN A 214 -10.27 6.64 15.12
N ILE A 215 -9.02 6.21 15.19
CA ILE A 215 -8.04 6.42 14.12
C ILE A 215 -8.44 5.52 12.94
N LEU A 216 -8.61 6.13 11.75
CA LEU A 216 -9.00 5.39 10.54
C LEU A 216 -7.78 5.00 9.70
N LEU A 217 -6.90 5.95 9.43
CA LEU A 217 -5.70 5.84 8.60
C LEU A 217 -4.54 6.57 9.26
N PHE A 218 -3.32 6.16 8.93
CA PHE A 218 -2.13 6.87 9.36
C PHE A 218 -1.03 6.81 8.29
N ALA A 219 -0.02 7.66 8.46
CA ALA A 219 1.20 7.63 7.69
C ALA A 219 2.39 7.91 8.61
N LEU A 220 3.43 7.09 8.50
CA LEU A 220 4.71 7.32 9.16
C LEU A 220 5.64 8.10 8.23
N SER A 221 6.26 9.15 8.77
CA SER A 221 7.31 9.91 8.08
C SER A 221 8.50 9.01 7.69
N PRO A 222 9.22 9.30 6.59
CA PRO A 222 10.35 8.49 6.14
C PRO A 222 11.49 8.34 7.15
N ASP A 223 11.68 9.32 8.04
CA ASP A 223 12.68 9.27 9.12
C ASP A 223 12.14 8.64 10.41
N GLY A 224 10.84 8.31 10.44
CA GLY A 224 10.19 7.60 11.53
C GLY A 224 9.93 8.44 12.77
N LYS A 225 9.99 9.78 12.68
CA LYS A 225 9.84 10.69 13.84
C LYS A 225 8.45 11.28 14.01
N THR A 226 7.69 11.31 12.93
CA THR A 226 6.34 11.89 12.89
C THR A 226 5.34 10.86 12.37
N ILE A 227 4.18 10.76 13.01
CA ILE A 227 3.01 10.03 12.52
C ILE A 227 1.90 11.03 12.24
N ALA A 228 1.36 11.02 11.02
CA ALA A 228 0.11 11.70 10.69
C ALA A 228 -1.03 10.70 10.76
N PHE A 229 -2.18 11.07 11.34
CA PHE A 229 -3.35 10.19 11.38
C PHE A 229 -4.64 11.00 11.39
N ASN A 230 -5.75 10.38 11.00
CA ASN A 230 -7.04 11.03 10.95
C ASN A 230 -8.04 10.47 11.97
N VAL A 231 -8.86 11.36 12.54
CA VAL A 231 -9.89 11.01 13.52
C VAL A 231 -11.19 11.73 13.15
N PRO A 232 -12.33 11.02 13.04
CA PRO A 232 -13.62 11.67 12.86
C PRO A 232 -14.06 12.39 14.13
N THR A 233 -14.31 13.70 14.04
CA THR A 233 -14.73 14.54 15.16
C THR A 233 -15.95 15.36 14.75
N GLY A 234 -17.09 15.19 15.42
CA GLY A 234 -18.25 16.08 15.22
C GLY A 234 -18.85 16.11 13.81
N GLY A 235 -18.57 15.13 12.95
CA GLY A 235 -19.02 15.07 11.56
C GLY A 235 -17.95 15.46 10.53
N ASP A 236 -16.82 15.99 10.98
CA ASP A 236 -15.63 16.28 10.17
C ASP A 236 -14.55 15.20 10.35
N LEU A 237 -13.51 15.27 9.51
CA LEU A 237 -12.33 14.41 9.59
C LEU A 237 -11.11 15.26 9.93
N ASP A 238 -10.66 15.19 11.17
CA ASP A 238 -9.48 15.91 11.64
C ASP A 238 -8.20 15.19 11.26
N LEU A 239 -7.16 15.96 10.91
CA LEU A 239 -5.81 15.46 10.68
C LEU A 239 -4.92 15.87 11.85
N TRP A 240 -4.31 14.88 12.49
CA TRP A 240 -3.40 15.05 13.62
C TRP A 240 -1.97 14.71 13.21
N LEU A 241 -1.01 15.44 13.78
CA LEU A 241 0.41 15.15 13.71
C LEU A 241 0.91 14.84 15.11
N MET A 242 1.56 13.70 15.26
CA MET A 242 2.20 13.28 16.49
C MET A 242 3.70 13.18 16.28
N GLU A 243 4.43 13.85 17.17
CA GLU A 243 5.87 13.79 17.34
C GLU A 243 6.17 13.18 18.73
N ASP A 244 7.41 12.82 19.02
CA ASP A 244 7.86 12.38 20.36
C ASP A 244 7.20 11.10 20.95
N PHE A 245 6.80 10.14 20.12
CA PHE A 245 6.45 8.79 20.57
C PHE A 245 7.71 7.98 20.95
N PRO A 246 7.60 6.96 21.83
CA PRO A 246 8.72 6.08 22.15
C PRO A 246 9.40 5.57 20.88
N SER A 247 10.73 5.63 20.83
CA SER A 247 11.46 5.31 19.60
C SER A 247 11.05 3.93 19.10
N LEU A 248 10.40 3.90 17.93
CA LEU A 248 9.99 2.68 17.26
C LEU A 248 11.17 2.01 16.52
N VAL A 249 12.34 2.65 16.57
CA VAL A 249 13.58 2.20 15.95
C VAL A 249 14.50 1.63 17.03
N LYS A 250 15.01 0.42 16.83
CA LYS A 250 16.08 -0.09 17.70
C LYS A 250 17.40 0.56 17.28
N ARG A 251 18.10 1.18 18.24
CA ARG A 251 19.48 1.66 18.06
C ARG A 251 20.45 0.52 17.81
#